data_AF-A0AAW8PWC0-F1
#
_entry.id   AF-A0AAW8PWC0-F1
#
_cell.length_a   1.000
_cell.length_b   1.000
_cell.length_c   1.000
_cell.angle_alpha   90.00
_cell.angle_beta   90.00
_cell.angle_gamma   90.00
#
_symmetry.space_group_name_H-M   'P 1'
#
loop_
_entity.id
_entity.type
_entity.pdbx_description
1 polymer ?
#
loop_
_entity_poly.entity_id
_entity_poly.type
_entity_poly.pdbx_seq_one_letter_code
_entity_poly.pdbx_strand_id
1 'polypeptide(L)'
;MISDINEEYYVLVCGAGKVPSPYVSCSKSHYLIFQEPMSLKMPIRIESAAEAQEKVPLIEAMAAPSDPVLSGRITQVLNYFDLYKVQLLPAIYTHNDDSDHSYSVLVVDNDIDAYDFDNGLYIERLDDGEVGNPRNCRLDFEKLSKIPLEKRYIFKIRGMMDCLVHKTIAESLIALNASGLHLVPVLEWDIGFGMKI
;
A
#
# COMPACT_ATOMS: atom_id res chain seq x y z
N MET A 1 -0.12 29.69 8.03
CA MET A 1 0.70 28.57 8.53
C MET A 1 0.89 27.64 7.36
N ILE A 2 2.13 27.36 6.97
CA ILE A 2 2.42 26.25 6.06
C ILE A 2 2.21 25.00 6.92
N SER A 3 1.24 24.13 6.59
CA SER A 3 1.11 22.85 7.29
C SER A 3 2.37 22.03 7.02
N ASP A 4 2.86 21.35 8.06
CA ASP A 4 3.93 20.38 7.87
C ASP A 4 3.41 19.29 6.94
N ILE A 5 4.11 19.06 5.83
CA ILE A 5 3.69 18.08 4.83
C ILE A 5 3.63 16.66 5.42
N ASN A 6 4.42 16.39 6.46
CA ASN A 6 4.41 15.10 7.15
C ASN A 6 3.08 14.84 7.90
N GLU A 7 2.33 15.89 8.26
CA GLU A 7 0.99 15.78 8.86
C GLU A 7 -0.10 15.47 7.81
N GLU A 8 0.22 15.57 6.51
CA GLU A 8 -0.74 15.35 5.44
C GLU A 8 -0.74 13.92 4.90
N TYR A 9 0.16 13.07 5.37
CA TYR A 9 0.38 11.74 4.81
C TYR A 9 0.32 10.65 5.86
N TYR A 10 -0.16 9.51 5.40
CA TYR A 10 -0.28 8.29 6.17
C TYR A 10 0.44 7.17 5.42
N VAL A 11 1.14 6.31 6.14
CA VAL A 11 1.65 5.04 5.60
C VAL A 11 0.51 4.02 5.63
N LEU A 12 0.21 3.45 4.46
CA LEU A 12 -0.75 2.36 4.31
C LEU A 12 -0.10 1.04 4.71
N VAL A 13 -0.58 0.44 5.79
CA VAL A 13 -0.17 -0.89 6.24
C VAL A 13 -1.37 -1.81 6.22
N CYS A 14 -1.18 -3.02 5.67
CA CYS A 14 -2.26 -4.00 5.51
C CYS A 14 -1.97 -5.27 6.34
N GLY A 15 -3.02 -6.05 6.60
CA GLY A 15 -2.94 -7.31 7.34
C GLY A 15 -3.42 -7.23 8.78
N ALA A 16 -3.40 -8.39 9.44
CA ALA A 16 -3.78 -8.56 10.83
C ALA A 16 -3.05 -9.79 11.38
N GLY A 17 -2.55 -9.75 12.61
CA GLY A 17 -1.72 -10.82 13.19
C GLY A 17 -2.40 -12.20 13.29
N LYS A 18 -3.71 -12.29 13.05
CA LYS A 18 -4.47 -13.57 13.00
C LYS A 18 -4.68 -14.13 11.59
N VAL A 19 -4.33 -13.38 10.54
CA VAL A 19 -4.52 -13.78 9.15
C VAL A 19 -3.15 -13.81 8.47
N PRO A 20 -2.66 -14.98 8.04
CA PRO A 20 -1.37 -15.06 7.38
C PRO A 20 -1.41 -14.32 6.03
N SER A 21 -0.27 -13.77 5.61
CA SER A 21 -0.12 -13.20 4.27
C SER A 21 -0.45 -14.26 3.22
N PRO A 22 -1.29 -13.95 2.22
CA PRO A 22 -1.68 -14.91 1.22
C PRO A 22 -0.57 -15.16 0.19
N TYR A 23 -0.68 -16.26 -0.53
CA TYR A 23 0.13 -16.55 -1.70
C TYR A 23 -0.43 -15.84 -2.92
N VAL A 24 0.44 -15.24 -3.73
CA VAL A 24 0.07 -14.61 -5.01
C VAL A 24 0.68 -15.44 -6.13
N SER A 25 -0.18 -15.90 -7.05
CA SER A 25 0.21 -16.81 -8.14
C SER A 25 1.20 -16.23 -9.16
N CYS A 26 1.38 -14.91 -9.22
CA CYS A 26 2.28 -14.24 -10.15
C CYS A 26 3.06 -13.09 -9.49
N SER A 27 4.26 -12.80 -10.00
CA SER A 27 5.12 -11.73 -9.50
C SER A 27 4.66 -10.33 -9.94
N LYS A 28 5.12 -9.30 -9.21
CA LYS A 28 4.88 -7.89 -9.52
C LYS A 28 5.28 -7.47 -10.93
N SER A 29 6.43 -7.95 -11.38
CA SER A 29 6.92 -7.71 -12.74
C SER A 29 5.93 -8.18 -13.80
N HIS A 30 5.14 -9.22 -13.53
CA HIS A 30 4.19 -9.76 -14.50
C HIS A 30 3.03 -8.81 -14.75
N TYR A 31 2.50 -8.15 -13.71
CA TYR A 31 1.41 -7.20 -13.88
C TYR A 31 1.85 -5.76 -14.17
N LEU A 32 3.07 -5.36 -13.81
CA LEU A 32 3.62 -4.06 -14.24
C LEU A 32 3.89 -4.00 -15.75
N ILE A 33 4.05 -5.11 -16.46
CA ILE A 33 4.16 -5.11 -17.93
C ILE A 33 2.84 -4.64 -18.58
N PHE A 34 1.72 -4.77 -17.86
CA PHE A 34 0.39 -4.43 -18.32
C PHE A 34 0.00 -2.97 -17.99
N GLN A 35 0.95 -2.01 -18.05
CA GLN A 35 0.71 -0.59 -17.73
C GLN A 35 -0.41 0.07 -18.54
N GLU A 36 -0.88 -0.56 -19.62
CA GLU A 36 -2.09 -0.15 -20.32
C GLU A 36 -3.35 -0.69 -19.61
N PRO A 37 -4.38 0.13 -19.32
CA PRO A 37 -5.52 -0.21 -18.45
C PRO A 37 -6.40 -1.43 -18.82
N MET A 38 -6.03 -2.28 -19.78
CA MET A 38 -6.89 -3.35 -20.31
C MET A 38 -6.21 -4.69 -20.64
N SER A 39 -4.94 -4.92 -20.30
CA SER A 39 -4.24 -6.12 -20.80
C SER A 39 -4.30 -7.39 -19.94
N LEU A 40 -4.87 -7.34 -18.73
CA LEU A 40 -5.06 -8.56 -17.93
C LEU A 40 -6.22 -9.40 -18.49
N LYS A 41 -5.86 -10.51 -19.14
CA LYS A 41 -6.82 -11.48 -19.70
C LYS A 41 -7.58 -12.28 -18.63
N MET A 42 -7.07 -12.30 -17.40
CA MET A 42 -7.65 -13.03 -16.28
C MET A 42 -7.33 -12.31 -14.96
N PRO A 43 -8.18 -12.46 -13.92
CA PRO A 43 -7.88 -11.91 -12.60
C PRO A 43 -6.67 -12.59 -11.97
N ILE A 44 -5.96 -11.85 -11.13
CA ILE A 44 -4.83 -12.36 -10.34
C ILE A 44 -5.37 -13.39 -9.34
N ARG A 45 -4.75 -14.58 -9.29
CA ARG A 45 -5.11 -15.61 -8.30
C ARG A 45 -4.31 -15.44 -7.03
N ILE A 46 -5.02 -15.45 -5.91
CA ILE A 46 -4.49 -15.26 -4.57
C ILE A 46 -5.08 -16.36 -3.70
N GLU A 47 -4.27 -17.01 -2.88
CA GLU A 47 -4.69 -18.17 -2.08
C GLU A 47 -4.33 -17.95 -0.62
N SER A 48 -5.20 -18.38 0.28
CA SER A 48 -4.92 -18.36 1.71
C SER A 48 -3.71 -19.23 2.02
N ALA A 49 -2.83 -18.74 2.90
CA ALA A 49 -1.75 -19.54 3.47
C ALA A 49 -2.18 -20.29 4.76
N ALA A 50 -3.42 -20.11 5.20
CA ALA A 50 -3.97 -20.80 6.36
C ALA A 50 -4.38 -22.24 6.02
N GLU A 51 -4.24 -23.14 6.98
CA GLU A 51 -4.67 -24.53 6.85
C GLU A 51 -6.20 -24.62 6.86
N ALA A 52 -6.77 -25.63 6.19
CA ALA A 52 -8.23 -25.78 6.07
C ALA A 52 -8.96 -25.93 7.43
N GLN A 53 -8.26 -26.34 8.49
CA GLN A 53 -8.84 -26.51 9.82
C GLN A 53 -8.76 -25.23 10.67
N GLU A 54 -7.98 -24.24 10.24
CA GLU A 54 -7.83 -22.98 10.95
C GLU A 54 -9.06 -22.08 10.75
N LYS A 55 -9.45 -21.36 11.81
CA LYS A 55 -10.55 -20.39 11.73
C LYS A 55 -9.97 -19.00 11.58
N VAL A 56 -9.49 -18.68 10.38
CA VAL A 56 -9.05 -17.32 10.04
C VAL A 56 -10.25 -16.49 9.55
N PRO A 57 -10.40 -15.24 10.00
CA PRO A 57 -11.45 -14.37 9.48
C PRO A 57 -11.10 -13.87 8.08
N LEU A 58 -12.12 -13.68 7.23
CA LEU A 58 -11.99 -12.90 6.01
C LEU A 58 -11.77 -11.43 6.37
N ILE A 59 -10.68 -10.83 5.87
CA ILE A 59 -10.34 -9.42 6.12
C ILE A 59 -10.33 -8.60 4.85
N GLU A 60 -10.54 -7.30 4.97
CA GLU A 60 -10.74 -6.41 3.83
C GLU A 60 -9.46 -5.91 3.19
N ALA A 61 -8.36 -5.81 3.94
CA ALA A 61 -7.03 -5.48 3.41
C ALA A 61 -5.98 -6.49 3.90
N MET A 62 -5.30 -7.15 2.97
CA MET A 62 -4.27 -8.15 3.25
C MET A 62 -2.90 -7.63 2.81
N ALA A 63 -1.89 -7.84 3.65
CA ALA A 63 -0.49 -7.71 3.24
C ALA A 63 -0.09 -8.94 2.43
N ALA A 64 0.17 -8.76 1.14
CA ALA A 64 0.76 -9.78 0.29
C ALA A 64 2.23 -9.43 -0.02
N PRO A 65 3.07 -10.41 -0.42
CA PRO A 65 4.51 -10.20 -0.63
C PRO A 65 4.85 -9.12 -1.67
N SER A 66 3.96 -8.83 -2.61
CA SER A 66 4.21 -7.86 -3.68
C SER A 66 3.54 -6.51 -3.44
N ASP A 67 2.22 -6.49 -3.38
CA ASP A 67 1.41 -5.29 -3.21
C ASP A 67 0.11 -5.64 -2.43
N PRO A 68 -0.51 -4.68 -1.71
CA PRO A 68 -1.71 -4.94 -0.92
C PRO A 68 -2.89 -5.51 -1.72
N VAL A 69 -3.67 -6.35 -1.07
CA VAL A 69 -4.88 -6.96 -1.63
C VAL A 69 -6.11 -6.42 -0.90
N LEU A 70 -7.02 -5.78 -1.63
CA LEU A 70 -8.08 -4.92 -1.09
C LEU A 70 -9.47 -5.40 -1.52
N SER A 71 -10.44 -5.33 -0.61
CA SER A 71 -11.82 -5.69 -0.86
C SER A 71 -12.53 -4.70 -1.80
N GLY A 72 -13.71 -5.10 -2.27
CA GLY A 72 -14.60 -4.23 -3.05
C GLY A 72 -14.95 -2.90 -2.37
N ARG A 73 -15.10 -2.89 -1.04
CA ARG A 73 -15.45 -1.66 -0.30
C ARG A 73 -14.32 -0.64 -0.31
N ILE A 74 -13.08 -1.08 -0.12
CA ILE A 74 -11.90 -0.21 -0.14
C ILE A 74 -11.66 0.31 -1.56
N THR A 75 -11.73 -0.58 -2.56
CA THR A 75 -11.51 -0.22 -3.96
C THR A 75 -12.57 0.74 -4.50
N GLN A 76 -13.82 0.65 -4.05
CA GLN A 76 -14.86 1.63 -4.35
C GLN A 76 -14.48 3.03 -3.87
N VAL A 77 -13.90 3.19 -2.67
CA VAL A 77 -13.42 4.49 -2.20
C VAL A 77 -12.31 5.02 -3.09
N LEU A 78 -11.33 4.19 -3.43
CA LEU A 78 -10.20 4.58 -4.28
C LEU A 78 -10.62 4.98 -5.69
N ASN A 79 -11.63 4.32 -6.26
CA ASN A 79 -12.16 4.63 -7.61
C ASN A 79 -12.84 5.99 -7.73
N TYR A 80 -13.17 6.68 -6.63
CA TYR A 80 -13.69 8.06 -6.69
C TYR A 80 -12.61 9.09 -7.03
N PHE A 81 -11.34 8.72 -6.92
CA PHE A 81 -10.21 9.60 -7.15
C PHE A 81 -9.55 9.28 -8.50
N ASP A 82 -9.11 10.32 -9.21
CA ASP A 82 -8.23 10.17 -10.37
C ASP A 82 -6.79 9.99 -9.88
N LEU A 83 -6.39 8.73 -9.66
CA LEU A 83 -5.13 8.39 -9.02
C LEU A 83 -4.00 8.25 -10.05
N TYR A 84 -3.04 9.17 -10.01
CA TYR A 84 -1.88 9.16 -10.88
C TYR A 84 -0.99 7.93 -10.65
N LYS A 85 -0.80 7.14 -11.71
CA LYS A 85 0.04 5.91 -11.72
C LYS A 85 -0.33 4.89 -10.62
N VAL A 86 -1.62 4.80 -10.32
CA VAL A 86 -2.17 3.77 -9.43
C VAL A 86 -3.18 2.94 -10.22
N GLN A 87 -3.16 1.63 -10.02
CA GLN A 87 -4.10 0.70 -10.63
C GLN A 87 -4.68 -0.25 -9.58
N LEU A 88 -5.94 -0.61 -9.77
CA LEU A 88 -6.64 -1.64 -9.00
C LEU A 88 -6.89 -2.82 -9.91
N LEU A 89 -6.01 -3.82 -9.84
CA LEU A 89 -6.07 -4.98 -10.71
C LEU A 89 -7.01 -6.04 -10.14
N PRO A 90 -7.97 -6.57 -10.90
CA PRO A 90 -8.93 -7.54 -10.38
C PRO A 90 -8.23 -8.81 -9.93
N ALA A 91 -8.66 -9.34 -8.78
CA ALA A 91 -8.12 -10.53 -8.16
C ALA A 91 -9.24 -11.43 -7.62
N ILE A 92 -8.97 -12.74 -7.59
CA ILE A 92 -9.78 -13.72 -6.89
C ILE A 92 -8.95 -14.29 -5.76
N TYR A 93 -9.46 -14.15 -4.54
CA TYR A 93 -8.89 -14.72 -3.32
C TYR A 93 -9.63 -16.00 -2.95
N THR A 94 -8.94 -17.13 -2.97
CA THR A 94 -9.44 -18.41 -2.47
C THR A 94 -9.09 -18.53 -0.98
N HIS A 95 -10.12 -18.53 -0.14
CA HIS A 95 -10.01 -18.63 1.31
C HIS A 95 -9.71 -20.08 1.74
N ASN A 96 -9.36 -20.31 3.01
CA ASN A 96 -8.94 -21.64 3.48
C ASN A 96 -10.08 -22.66 3.59
N ASP A 97 -11.34 -22.24 3.41
CA ASP A 97 -12.52 -23.09 3.29
C ASP A 97 -12.94 -23.31 1.82
N ASP A 98 -12.01 -23.09 0.87
CA ASP A 98 -12.18 -23.20 -0.58
C ASP A 98 -13.21 -22.23 -1.19
N SER A 99 -13.64 -21.21 -0.44
CA SER A 99 -14.54 -20.17 -0.96
C SER A 99 -13.77 -19.09 -1.72
N ASP A 100 -14.28 -18.71 -2.90
CA ASP A 100 -13.69 -17.66 -3.75
C ASP A 100 -14.32 -16.29 -3.45
N HIS A 101 -13.47 -15.27 -3.29
CA HIS A 101 -13.86 -13.89 -3.00
C HIS A 101 -13.23 -12.91 -3.99
N SER A 102 -13.98 -11.89 -4.39
CA SER A 102 -13.47 -10.84 -5.29
C SER A 102 -12.70 -9.77 -4.54
N TYR A 103 -11.45 -9.54 -4.94
CA TYR A 103 -10.53 -8.54 -4.40
C TYR A 103 -9.86 -7.78 -5.55
N SER A 104 -9.02 -6.81 -5.22
CA SER A 104 -8.09 -6.20 -6.16
C SER A 104 -6.69 -6.08 -5.56
N VAL A 105 -5.67 -6.15 -6.41
CA VAL A 105 -4.29 -5.79 -6.04
C VAL A 105 -4.09 -4.29 -6.25
N LEU A 106 -3.62 -3.57 -5.24
CA LEU A 106 -3.28 -2.15 -5.31
C LEU A 106 -1.86 -1.97 -5.87
N VAL A 107 -1.76 -1.66 -7.15
CA VAL A 107 -0.47 -1.40 -7.80
C VAL A 107 -0.19 0.10 -7.79
N VAL A 108 0.89 0.49 -7.14
CA VAL A 108 1.40 1.87 -7.14
C VAL A 108 2.74 1.89 -7.88
N ASP A 109 2.76 2.53 -9.06
CA ASP A 109 3.95 2.75 -9.90
C ASP A 109 4.37 4.23 -9.86
N ASN A 110 4.26 4.82 -8.67
CA ASN A 110 4.49 6.25 -8.44
C ASN A 110 5.56 6.44 -7.39
N ASP A 111 6.81 6.19 -7.78
CA ASP A 111 7.95 6.39 -6.90
C ASP A 111 8.40 7.86 -6.92
N ILE A 112 8.59 8.44 -5.74
CA ILE A 112 9.01 9.83 -5.55
C ILE A 112 10.27 9.87 -4.69
N ASP A 113 11.30 10.59 -5.18
CA ASP A 113 12.46 10.97 -4.36
C ASP A 113 12.07 12.16 -3.48
N ALA A 114 11.49 11.86 -2.33
CA ALA A 114 11.11 12.86 -1.32
C ALA A 114 11.42 12.39 0.12
N TYR A 115 12.33 11.43 0.28
CA TYR A 115 12.81 11.08 1.61
C TYR A 115 13.68 12.22 2.15
N ASP A 116 13.36 12.68 3.35
CA ASP A 116 14.15 13.67 4.07
C ASP A 116 15.33 12.97 4.77
N PHE A 117 16.49 13.01 4.14
CA PHE A 117 17.71 12.40 4.68
C PHE A 117 18.32 13.17 5.86
N ASP A 118 17.90 14.42 6.09
CA ASP A 118 18.40 15.25 7.18
C ASP A 118 17.64 14.96 8.49
N ASN A 119 16.35 14.62 8.38
CA ASN A 119 15.48 14.36 9.53
C ASN A 119 15.04 12.88 9.67
N GLY A 120 15.23 12.07 8.64
CA GLY A 120 14.89 10.65 8.63
C GLY A 120 15.92 9.76 9.33
N LEU A 121 15.48 8.58 9.78
CA LEU A 121 16.30 7.54 10.38
C LEU A 121 16.38 6.36 9.42
N TYR A 122 17.59 6.00 8.99
CA TYR A 122 17.85 4.98 7.98
C TYR A 122 19.22 4.32 8.22
N ILE A 123 19.49 3.17 7.58
CA ILE A 123 20.79 2.51 7.71
C ILE A 123 21.80 3.11 6.72
N GLU A 124 21.39 3.24 5.46
CA GLU A 124 22.28 3.71 4.40
C GLU A 124 21.50 4.49 3.34
N ARG A 125 22.22 5.35 2.63
CA ARG A 125 21.73 5.99 1.41
C ARG A 125 22.41 5.30 0.24
N LEU A 126 21.61 4.76 -0.67
CA LEU A 126 22.12 4.05 -1.84
C LEU A 126 22.65 5.03 -2.89
N ASP A 127 23.52 4.56 -3.78
CA ASP A 127 24.21 5.38 -4.80
C ASP A 127 23.24 6.07 -5.78
N ASP A 128 22.07 5.47 -5.99
CA ASP A 128 20.99 5.99 -6.83
C ASP A 128 20.05 6.96 -6.11
N GLY A 129 20.35 7.29 -4.85
CA GLY A 129 19.62 8.24 -4.03
C GLY A 129 18.48 7.64 -3.22
N GLU A 130 18.27 6.31 -3.28
CA GLU A 130 17.22 5.63 -2.51
C GLU A 130 17.58 5.52 -1.02
N VAL A 131 16.54 5.47 -0.18
CA VAL A 131 16.73 5.18 1.24
C VAL A 131 16.88 3.67 1.46
N GLY A 132 18.02 3.24 1.97
CA GLY A 132 18.30 1.86 2.36
C GLY A 132 17.87 1.59 3.79
N ASN A 133 16.94 0.64 3.96
CA ASN A 133 16.42 0.20 5.26
C ASN A 133 15.94 1.37 6.16
N PRO A 134 14.90 2.11 5.75
CA PRO A 134 14.33 3.17 6.57
C PRO A 134 13.79 2.62 7.90
N ARG A 135 14.08 3.32 8.98
CA ARG A 135 13.59 3.04 10.34
C ARG A 135 12.35 3.86 10.70
N ASN A 136 12.22 5.03 10.06
CA ASN A 136 11.01 5.86 10.05
C ASN A 136 10.80 6.43 8.64
N CYS A 137 9.76 7.25 8.47
CA CYS A 137 9.51 7.96 7.23
C CYS A 137 9.44 9.46 7.53
N ARG A 138 10.25 10.27 6.85
CA ARG A 138 10.19 11.73 6.89
C ARG A 138 10.22 12.26 5.46
N LEU A 139 9.38 13.25 5.19
CA LEU A 139 9.15 13.79 3.85
C LEU A 139 9.81 15.15 3.69
N ASP A 140 10.58 15.28 2.63
CA ASP A 140 11.23 16.52 2.23
C ASP A 140 10.19 17.47 1.61
N PHE A 141 9.88 18.53 2.34
CA PHE A 141 8.90 19.54 1.92
C PHE A 141 9.28 20.20 0.58
N GLU A 142 10.54 20.54 0.37
CA GLU A 142 11.01 21.27 -0.82
C GLU A 142 10.96 20.41 -2.08
N LYS A 143 11.15 19.09 -1.94
CA LYS A 143 10.98 18.15 -3.05
C LYS A 143 9.51 17.90 -3.34
N LEU A 144 8.72 17.61 -2.31
CA LEU A 144 7.34 17.16 -2.48
C LEU A 144 6.38 18.31 -2.84
N SER A 145 6.64 19.54 -2.37
CA SER A 145 5.82 20.74 -2.71
C SER A 145 5.89 21.14 -4.19
N LYS A 146 6.95 20.74 -4.91
CA LYS A 146 7.10 20.95 -6.36
C LYS A 146 6.26 19.99 -7.20
N ILE A 147 5.71 18.94 -6.58
CA ILE A 147 4.87 17.94 -7.22
C ILE A 147 3.40 18.31 -6.99
N PRO A 148 2.60 18.48 -8.05
CA PRO A 148 1.17 18.76 -7.93
C PRO A 148 0.46 17.69 -7.08
N LEU A 149 -0.50 18.11 -6.23
CA LEU A 149 -1.16 17.23 -5.25
C LEU A 149 -1.77 15.99 -5.91
N GLU A 150 -2.41 16.16 -7.07
CA GLU A 150 -3.04 15.09 -7.85
C GLU A 150 -2.06 13.99 -8.29
N LYS A 151 -0.76 14.30 -8.37
CA LYS A 151 0.31 13.34 -8.69
C LYS A 151 0.92 12.68 -7.46
N ARG A 152 0.51 13.06 -6.26
CA ARG A 152 1.04 12.58 -4.98
C ARG A 152 -0.06 12.26 -3.98
N TYR A 153 -1.25 11.90 -4.46
CA TYR A 153 -2.33 11.37 -3.63
C TYR A 153 -1.96 10.02 -3.02
N ILE A 154 -1.40 9.12 -3.84
CA ILE A 154 -0.80 7.87 -3.40
C ILE A 154 0.53 7.70 -4.13
N PHE A 155 1.59 7.41 -3.39
CA PHE A 155 2.93 7.24 -3.95
C PHE A 155 3.78 6.35 -3.04
N LYS A 156 4.98 5.99 -3.50
CA LYS A 156 6.00 5.32 -2.69
C LYS A 156 7.24 6.18 -2.63
N ILE A 157 7.92 6.16 -1.49
CA ILE A 157 9.27 6.71 -1.40
C ILE A 157 10.22 5.68 -1.99
N ARG A 158 11.15 6.10 -2.85
CA ARG A 158 12.15 5.19 -3.42
C ARG A 158 12.99 4.52 -2.32
N GLY A 159 13.04 3.19 -2.33
CA GLY A 159 13.65 2.38 -1.28
C GLY A 159 12.69 1.94 -0.15
N MET A 160 11.44 2.42 -0.15
CA MET A 160 10.38 1.95 0.75
C MET A 160 9.40 1.00 0.04
N MET A 161 8.95 -0.03 0.75
CA MET A 161 7.94 -0.97 0.25
C MET A 161 6.52 -0.43 0.40
N ASP A 162 6.26 0.23 1.54
CA ASP A 162 4.94 0.77 1.88
C ASP A 162 4.61 2.01 1.04
N CYS A 163 3.31 2.18 0.77
CA CYS A 163 2.82 3.37 0.08
C CYS A 163 2.32 4.42 1.06
N LEU A 164 2.48 5.68 0.67
CA LEU A 164 1.97 6.84 1.36
C LEU A 164 0.66 7.29 0.72
N VAL A 165 -0.30 7.66 1.56
CA VAL A 165 -1.63 8.10 1.17
C VAL A 165 -1.88 9.47 1.77
N HIS A 166 -2.25 10.44 0.94
CA HIS A 166 -2.60 11.79 1.38
C HIS A 166 -3.90 11.79 2.19
N LYS A 167 -4.02 12.69 3.16
CA LYS A 167 -5.19 12.83 4.06
C LYS A 167 -6.53 12.89 3.33
N THR A 168 -6.58 13.52 2.14
CA THR A 168 -7.81 13.59 1.33
C THR A 168 -8.41 12.21 1.03
N ILE A 169 -7.57 11.20 0.87
CA ILE A 169 -8.00 9.81 0.67
C ILE A 169 -8.01 9.06 2.00
N ALA A 170 -6.97 9.24 2.83
CA ALA A 170 -6.79 8.50 4.06
C ALA A 170 -7.99 8.66 5.01
N GLU A 171 -8.56 9.87 5.14
CA GLU A 171 -9.75 10.10 5.97
C GLU A 171 -10.95 9.26 5.54
N SER A 172 -11.18 9.14 4.22
CA SER A 172 -12.26 8.30 3.67
C SER A 172 -12.00 6.82 3.93
N LEU A 173 -10.75 6.38 3.83
CA LEU A 173 -10.35 5.00 4.12
C LEU A 173 -10.46 4.66 5.61
N ILE A 174 -10.04 5.57 6.50
CA ILE A 174 -10.16 5.43 7.96
C ILE A 174 -11.64 5.29 8.35
N ALA A 175 -12.53 6.11 7.77
CA ALA A 175 -13.95 6.08 8.05
C ALA A 175 -14.64 4.74 7.66
N LEU A 176 -14.05 3.95 6.75
CA LEU A 176 -14.57 2.61 6.43
C LEU A 176 -14.45 1.64 7.60
N ASN A 177 -13.50 1.87 8.51
CA ASN A 177 -13.11 0.94 9.57
C ASN A 177 -12.94 -0.49 9.04
N ALA A 178 -12.25 -0.61 7.90
CA ALA A 178 -12.11 -1.86 7.17
C ALA A 178 -11.11 -2.79 7.87
N SER A 179 -11.43 -4.08 7.96
CA SER A 179 -10.56 -5.03 8.66
C SER A 179 -9.21 -5.21 7.96
N GLY A 180 -8.14 -5.15 8.74
CA GLY A 180 -6.77 -5.28 8.22
C GLY A 180 -6.22 -4.06 7.50
N LEU A 181 -6.95 -2.93 7.47
CA LEU A 181 -6.52 -1.68 6.85
C LEU A 181 -6.03 -0.70 7.94
N HIS A 182 -4.78 -0.28 7.88
CA HIS A 182 -4.19 0.66 8.83
C HIS A 182 -3.58 1.84 8.09
N LEU A 183 -4.01 3.06 8.46
CA LEU A 183 -3.43 4.30 7.96
C LEU A 183 -2.68 4.96 9.12
N VAL A 184 -1.37 4.86 9.12
CA VAL A 184 -0.50 5.33 10.20
C VAL A 184 0.04 6.71 9.84
N PRO A 185 -0.16 7.76 10.65
CA PRO A 185 0.44 9.07 10.37
C PRO A 185 1.95 8.93 10.13
N VAL A 186 2.49 9.57 9.09
CA VAL A 186 3.92 9.46 8.73
C VAL A 186 4.84 9.78 9.91
N LEU A 187 4.47 10.76 10.73
CA LEU A 187 5.23 11.15 11.92
C LEU A 187 5.28 10.04 12.99
N GLU A 188 4.28 9.18 13.05
CA GLU A 188 4.13 8.08 14.00
C GLU A 188 4.65 6.74 13.46
N TRP A 189 4.85 6.63 12.14
CA TRP A 189 5.30 5.39 11.53
C TRP A 189 6.78 5.09 11.83
N ASP A 190 7.03 3.86 12.26
CA ASP A 190 8.35 3.25 12.38
C ASP A 190 8.32 1.81 11.81
N ILE A 191 9.50 1.25 11.54
CA ILE A 191 9.63 -0.12 11.02
C ILE A 191 9.04 -1.19 11.95
N GLY A 192 8.89 -0.88 13.23
CA GLY A 192 8.28 -1.77 14.23
C GLY A 192 6.76 -1.80 14.16
N PHE A 193 6.10 -0.88 13.45
CA PHE A 193 4.64 -0.83 13.38
C PHE A 193 4.05 -2.07 12.71
N GLY A 194 4.64 -2.53 11.61
CA GLY A 194 4.19 -3.76 10.92
C GLY A 194 4.28 -5.01 11.79
N MET A 195 5.13 -5.02 12.82
CA MET A 195 5.25 -6.12 13.79
C MET A 195 4.18 -6.07 14.91
N LYS A 196 3.41 -4.99 15.01
CA LYS A 196 2.38 -4.77 16.05
C LYS A 196 0.96 -5.08 15.56
N ILE A 197 0.79 -5.30 14.26
CA ILE A 197 -0.51 -5.54 13.59
C ILE A 197 -0.93 -7.01 13.70
#